data_AF-A0A1T0CPG3-F1
#
_entry.id   AF-A0A1T0CPG3-F1
#
_cell.length_a   1.000
_cell.length_b   1.000
_cell.length_c   1.000
_cell.angle_alpha   90.00
_cell.angle_beta   90.00
_cell.angle_gamma   90.00
#
_symmetry.space_group_name_H-M   'P 1'
#
loop_
_entity.id
_entity.type
_entity.pdbx_description
1 polymer ?
#
loop_
_entity_poly.entity_id
_entity_poly.type
_entity_poly.pdbx_seq_one_letter_code
_entity_poly.pdbx_strand_id
1 'polypeptide(L)'
;MNELNWIKIARQCIGQKEIKGAKHNPLIVEMWRVASEQLGRNPAFKDDETPWCGGFVGYVMGKAGLGKHVPSLYPSARSWANVGTKLSKPAYGCVVVFSRNGGGHVGFVVGKDKFGNLMVLGGNQSDAVNIKPFSRSRVLAYRWCGTQALPAEHRYNLPVLRSDGKVSTNEA
;
A
#
# COMPACT_ATOMS: atom_id res chain seq x y z
N MET A 1 21.00 4.01 0.02
CA MET A 1 20.15 3.07 -0.75
C MET A 1 19.30 3.91 -1.68
N ASN A 2 19.37 3.71 -3.00
CA ASN A 2 18.53 4.50 -3.92
C ASN A 2 17.06 4.16 -3.69
N GLU A 3 16.29 5.17 -3.29
CA GLU A 3 14.86 5.05 -3.04
C GLU A 3 14.13 4.61 -4.32
N LEU A 4 13.19 3.69 -4.15
CA LEU A 4 12.38 3.20 -5.27
C LEU A 4 11.39 4.28 -5.67
N ASN A 5 11.22 4.50 -6.97
CA ASN A 5 10.36 5.58 -7.49
C ASN A 5 8.93 5.53 -6.90
N TRP A 6 8.34 4.34 -6.81
CA TRP A 6 7.00 4.18 -6.24
C TRP A 6 6.96 4.44 -4.72
N ILE A 7 8.03 4.16 -3.99
CA ILE A 7 8.11 4.53 -2.57
C ILE A 7 8.25 6.05 -2.41
N LYS A 8 9.05 6.70 -3.26
CA LYS A 8 9.15 8.17 -3.29
C LYS A 8 7.77 8.82 -3.52
N ILE A 9 7.02 8.33 -4.50
CA ILE A 9 5.64 8.79 -4.78
C ILE A 9 4.73 8.54 -3.58
N ALA A 10 4.74 7.34 -3.00
CA ALA A 10 3.93 7.00 -1.85
C ALA A 10 4.21 7.93 -0.64
N ARG A 11 5.46 8.32 -0.42
CA ARG A 11 5.85 9.24 0.66
C ARG A 11 5.32 10.65 0.48
N GLN A 12 5.19 11.12 -0.75
CA GLN A 12 4.62 12.44 -1.06
C GLN A 12 3.15 12.54 -0.64
N CYS A 13 2.45 11.41 -0.52
CA CYS A 13 1.07 11.36 -0.07
C CYS A 13 0.93 11.31 1.46
N ILE A 14 2.00 11.19 2.24
CA ILE A 14 1.91 11.09 3.71
C ILE A 14 1.19 12.32 4.29
N GLY A 15 0.25 12.06 5.19
CA GLY A 15 -0.55 13.10 5.85
C GLY A 15 -1.87 13.42 5.15
N GLN A 16 -2.12 12.85 3.97
CA GLN A 16 -3.40 12.94 3.28
C GLN A 16 -4.44 12.15 4.05
N LYS A 17 -5.60 12.76 4.32
CA LYS A 17 -6.67 12.20 5.15
C LYS A 17 -8.02 12.30 4.44
N GLU A 18 -8.94 11.42 4.79
CA GLU A 18 -10.34 11.59 4.42
C GLU A 18 -10.89 12.91 5.01
N ILE A 19 -11.88 13.48 4.34
CA ILE A 19 -12.68 14.58 4.82
C ILE A 19 -14.06 14.02 5.15
N LYS A 20 -14.45 14.07 6.43
CA LYS A 20 -15.75 13.53 6.84
C LYS A 20 -16.90 14.38 6.30
N GLY A 21 -17.88 13.73 5.68
CA GLY A 21 -19.14 14.34 5.28
C GLY A 21 -19.22 14.62 3.78
N ALA A 22 -19.97 15.64 3.37
CA ALA A 22 -20.31 15.83 1.95
C ALA A 22 -19.15 16.28 1.03
N LYS A 23 -17.95 16.51 1.57
CA LYS A 23 -16.76 16.92 0.81
C LYS A 23 -15.75 15.80 0.90
N HIS A 24 -15.12 15.47 -0.23
CA HIS A 24 -14.09 14.44 -0.30
C HIS A 24 -12.71 15.05 -0.51
N ASN A 25 -11.66 14.39 -0.01
CA ASN A 25 -10.29 14.76 -0.32
C ASN A 25 -10.04 14.57 -1.84
N PRO A 26 -9.71 15.64 -2.59
CA PRO A 26 -9.54 15.55 -4.04
C PRO A 26 -8.42 14.58 -4.45
N LEU A 27 -7.40 14.40 -3.61
CA LEU A 27 -6.34 13.44 -3.89
C LEU A 27 -6.84 12.00 -3.75
N ILE A 28 -7.71 11.69 -2.79
CA ILE A 28 -8.26 10.33 -2.62
C ILE A 28 -9.17 10.00 -3.81
N VAL A 29 -9.99 10.95 -4.26
CA VAL A 29 -10.79 10.81 -5.48
C VAL A 29 -9.89 10.59 -6.70
N GLU A 30 -8.80 11.34 -6.79
CA GLU A 30 -7.77 11.16 -7.84
C GLU A 30 -7.10 9.77 -7.76
N MET A 31 -6.91 9.20 -6.56
CA MET A 31 -6.36 7.86 -6.41
C MET A 31 -7.24 6.81 -7.10
N TRP A 32 -8.56 6.90 -6.91
CA TRP A 32 -9.52 6.03 -7.59
C TRP A 32 -9.47 6.19 -9.11
N ARG A 33 -9.38 7.42 -9.60
CA ARG A 33 -9.30 7.70 -11.04
C ARG A 33 -8.05 7.09 -11.66
N VAL A 34 -6.87 7.42 -11.14
CA VAL A 34 -5.59 6.94 -11.68
C VAL A 34 -5.49 5.43 -11.64
N ALA A 35 -5.95 4.80 -10.55
CA ALA A 35 -5.93 3.34 -10.43
C ALA A 35 -6.85 2.66 -11.46
N SER A 36 -8.07 3.17 -11.64
CA SER A 36 -9.01 2.65 -12.65
C SER A 36 -8.53 2.86 -14.09
N GLU A 37 -7.83 3.96 -14.37
CA GLU A 37 -7.26 4.23 -15.70
C GLU A 37 -6.22 3.20 -16.12
N GLN A 38 -5.48 2.61 -15.19
CA GLN A 38 -4.54 1.53 -15.51
C GLN A 38 -5.24 0.28 -16.05
N LEU A 39 -6.56 0.19 -15.85
CA LEU A 39 -7.41 -0.90 -16.32
C LEU A 39 -8.29 -0.49 -17.51
N GLY A 40 -8.18 0.76 -17.99
CA GLY A 40 -9.07 1.33 -19.00
C GLY A 40 -10.52 1.46 -18.53
N ARG A 41 -10.74 1.75 -17.24
CA ARG A 41 -12.07 1.79 -16.61
C ARG A 41 -12.37 3.16 -16.00
N ASN A 42 -13.66 3.41 -15.78
CA ASN A 42 -14.11 4.51 -14.94
C ASN A 42 -13.67 4.32 -13.47
N PRO A 43 -13.55 5.40 -12.69
CA PRO A 43 -13.24 5.32 -11.25
C PRO A 43 -14.18 4.36 -10.54
N ALA A 44 -13.63 3.47 -9.71
CA ALA A 44 -14.44 2.49 -8.95
C ALA A 44 -15.32 3.19 -7.91
N PHE A 45 -14.81 4.26 -7.33
CA PHE A 45 -15.47 5.11 -6.35
C PHE A 45 -15.17 6.59 -6.65
N LYS A 46 -15.94 7.49 -6.06
CA LYS A 46 -15.79 8.95 -6.20
C LYS A 46 -15.76 9.67 -4.83
N ASP A 47 -15.61 8.88 -3.77
CA ASP A 47 -15.65 9.28 -2.37
C ASP A 47 -14.34 8.93 -1.65
N ASP A 48 -14.22 9.33 -0.39
CA ASP A 48 -13.09 9.01 0.48
C ASP A 48 -13.46 8.22 1.74
N GLU A 49 -14.75 7.94 1.95
CA GLU A 49 -15.25 7.06 3.00
C GLU A 49 -15.14 5.57 2.64
N THR A 50 -15.10 5.22 1.35
CA THR A 50 -14.84 3.84 0.94
C THR A 50 -13.39 3.47 1.27
N PRO A 51 -13.11 2.33 1.95
CA PRO A 51 -11.76 1.93 2.28
C PRO A 51 -10.80 1.94 1.08
N TRP A 52 -9.88 2.91 1.08
CA TRP A 52 -9.09 3.28 -0.11
C TRP A 52 -7.64 2.80 -0.07
N CYS A 53 -7.31 1.85 0.80
CA CYS A 53 -5.96 1.24 0.84
C CYS A 53 -5.53 0.66 -0.52
N GLY A 54 -6.43 -0.05 -1.20
CA GLY A 54 -6.21 -0.58 -2.55
C GLY A 54 -6.11 0.51 -3.63
N GLY A 55 -6.94 1.56 -3.52
CA GLY A 55 -6.88 2.74 -4.38
C GLY A 55 -5.55 3.47 -4.27
N PHE A 56 -5.03 3.66 -3.05
CA PHE A 56 -3.72 4.26 -2.81
C PHE A 56 -2.59 3.47 -3.48
N VAL A 57 -2.55 2.14 -3.31
CA VAL A 57 -1.52 1.31 -3.94
C VAL A 57 -1.65 1.35 -5.47
N GLY A 58 -2.88 1.33 -5.98
CA GLY A 58 -3.19 1.49 -7.42
C GLY A 58 -2.69 2.82 -7.98
N TYR A 59 -2.96 3.92 -7.29
CA TYR A 59 -2.48 5.26 -7.64
C TYR A 59 -0.96 5.32 -7.71
N VAL A 60 -0.28 4.84 -6.64
CA VAL A 60 1.18 4.83 -6.57
C VAL A 60 1.78 4.02 -7.73
N MET A 61 1.20 2.85 -8.03
CA MET A 61 1.63 2.02 -9.15
C MET A 61 1.43 2.73 -10.49
N GLY A 62 0.25 3.33 -10.72
CA GLY A 62 -0.02 4.08 -11.95
C GLY A 62 0.95 5.24 -12.15
N LYS A 63 1.16 6.08 -11.13
CA LYS A 63 2.10 7.22 -11.18
C LYS A 63 3.55 6.78 -11.36
N ALA A 64 3.91 5.59 -10.90
CA ALA A 64 5.26 5.04 -11.06
C ALA A 64 5.51 4.36 -12.43
N GLY A 65 4.51 4.31 -13.32
CA GLY A 65 4.60 3.55 -14.59
C GLY A 65 4.51 2.03 -14.40
N LEU A 66 3.96 1.59 -13.27
CA LEU A 66 3.82 0.19 -12.87
C LEU A 66 2.37 -0.30 -12.94
N GLY A 67 1.53 0.40 -13.72
CA GLY A 67 0.10 0.13 -13.87
C GLY A 67 -0.25 -1.31 -14.25
N LYS A 68 0.63 -2.02 -14.96
CA LYS A 68 0.49 -3.45 -15.30
C LYS A 68 0.30 -4.37 -14.09
N HIS A 69 0.68 -3.92 -12.89
CA HIS A 69 0.53 -4.68 -11.65
C HIS A 69 -0.75 -4.35 -10.88
N VAL A 70 -1.55 -3.39 -11.34
CA VAL A 70 -2.85 -3.08 -10.72
C VAL A 70 -3.82 -4.22 -11.03
N PRO A 71 -4.35 -4.94 -10.02
CA PRO A 71 -5.29 -6.03 -10.26
C PRO A 71 -6.66 -5.49 -10.69
N SER A 72 -7.43 -6.30 -11.43
CA SER A 72 -8.77 -5.92 -11.90
C SER A 72 -9.76 -5.59 -10.77
N LEU A 73 -9.53 -6.11 -9.56
CA LEU A 73 -10.29 -5.85 -8.34
C LEU A 73 -9.47 -5.02 -7.33
N TYR A 74 -8.67 -4.07 -7.80
CA TYR A 74 -7.75 -3.27 -6.96
C TYR A 74 -8.33 -2.63 -5.69
N PRO A 75 -9.63 -2.27 -5.58
CA PRO A 75 -10.16 -1.77 -4.31
C PRO A 75 -10.10 -2.85 -3.21
N SER A 76 -10.22 -4.12 -3.58
CA SER A 76 -10.05 -5.24 -2.66
C SER A 76 -8.58 -5.47 -2.35
N ALA A 77 -8.17 -5.19 -1.12
CA ALA A 77 -6.80 -5.43 -0.64
C ALA A 77 -6.31 -6.87 -0.91
N ARG A 78 -7.19 -7.87 -0.80
CA ARG A 78 -6.83 -9.28 -1.04
C ARG A 78 -6.48 -9.57 -2.50
N SER A 79 -7.02 -8.80 -3.46
CA SER A 79 -6.70 -8.97 -4.89
C SER A 79 -5.22 -8.72 -5.18
N TRP A 80 -4.58 -7.82 -4.42
CA TRP A 80 -3.15 -7.54 -4.49
C TRP A 80 -2.29 -8.72 -4.08
N ALA A 81 -2.87 -9.76 -3.46
CA ALA A 81 -2.15 -10.99 -3.17
C ALA A 81 -1.91 -11.83 -4.42
N ASN A 82 -2.39 -11.45 -5.61
CA ASN A 82 -2.28 -12.24 -6.85
C ASN A 82 -1.50 -11.52 -7.97
N VAL A 83 -0.81 -10.43 -7.68
CA VAL A 83 -0.05 -9.65 -8.68
C VAL A 83 1.45 -9.73 -8.46
N GLY A 84 2.22 -9.48 -9.52
CA GLY A 84 3.68 -9.45 -9.46
C GLY A 84 4.31 -10.79 -9.01
N THR A 85 5.58 -10.74 -8.63
CA THR A 85 6.33 -11.93 -8.21
C THR A 85 6.07 -12.23 -6.74
N LYS A 86 5.77 -13.50 -6.39
CA LYS A 86 5.64 -13.94 -4.99
C LYS A 86 6.99 -13.85 -4.28
N LEU A 87 7.03 -13.29 -3.07
CA LEU A 87 8.21 -13.34 -2.21
C LEU A 87 7.93 -14.20 -0.95
N SER A 88 8.94 -14.95 -0.51
CA SER A 88 8.88 -15.72 0.75
C SER A 88 9.16 -14.86 1.99
N LYS A 89 9.82 -13.71 1.81
CA LYS A 89 10.20 -12.77 2.87
C LYS A 89 9.97 -11.32 2.40
N PRO A 90 9.74 -10.36 3.33
CA PRO A 90 9.52 -8.97 2.96
C PRO A 90 10.79 -8.35 2.36
N ALA A 91 10.59 -7.46 1.39
CA ALA A 91 11.64 -6.62 0.82
C ALA A 91 11.18 -5.16 0.84
N TYR A 92 12.10 -4.23 1.05
CA TYR A 92 11.80 -2.81 0.94
C TYR A 92 11.20 -2.52 -0.45
N GLY A 93 10.03 -1.89 -0.47
CA GLY A 93 9.28 -1.59 -1.67
C GLY A 93 8.24 -2.63 -2.07
N CYS A 94 8.25 -3.84 -1.51
CA CYS A 94 7.26 -4.84 -1.87
C CYS A 94 5.85 -4.44 -1.38
N VAL A 95 4.85 -4.85 -2.14
CA VAL A 95 3.45 -4.81 -1.71
C VAL A 95 3.26 -5.90 -0.66
N VAL A 96 2.72 -5.52 0.49
CA VAL A 96 2.31 -6.46 1.55
C VAL A 96 0.80 -6.45 1.65
N VAL A 97 0.22 -7.64 1.76
CA VAL A 97 -1.22 -7.85 1.94
C VAL A 97 -1.44 -8.50 3.29
N PHE A 98 -2.40 -7.98 4.04
CA PHE A 98 -2.81 -8.50 5.34
C PHE A 98 -4.24 -9.03 5.29
N SER A 99 -4.52 -10.05 6.10
CA SER A 99 -5.88 -10.43 6.45
C SER A 99 -6.39 -9.62 7.65
N ARG A 100 -7.70 -9.34 7.67
CA ARG A 100 -8.43 -8.80 8.83
C ARG A 100 -9.80 -9.46 8.93
N ASN A 101 -10.40 -9.42 10.12
CA ASN A 101 -11.82 -9.75 10.26
C ASN A 101 -12.63 -8.77 9.39
N GLY A 102 -13.45 -9.30 8.48
CA GLY A 102 -14.23 -8.48 7.54
C GLY A 102 -13.48 -7.95 6.31
N GLY A 103 -12.22 -8.36 6.04
CA GLY A 103 -11.55 -7.95 4.78
C GLY A 103 -10.06 -8.21 4.69
N GLY A 104 -9.33 -7.26 4.10
CA GLY A 104 -7.86 -7.23 4.09
C GLY A 104 -7.33 -5.81 4.15
N HIS A 105 -6.01 -5.67 4.25
CA HIS A 105 -5.30 -4.39 4.13
C HIS A 105 -4.11 -4.55 3.19
N VAL A 106 -3.71 -3.47 2.51
CA VAL A 106 -2.59 -3.48 1.58
C VAL A 106 -1.77 -2.20 1.68
N GLY A 107 -0.45 -2.32 1.56
CA GLY A 107 0.47 -1.19 1.55
C GLY A 107 1.87 -1.62 1.11
N PHE A 108 2.85 -0.75 1.32
CA PHE A 108 4.24 -1.00 0.97
C PHE A 108 5.11 -1.23 2.19
N VAL A 109 5.95 -2.26 2.16
CA VAL A 109 6.97 -2.44 3.20
C VAL A 109 8.07 -1.39 3.02
N VAL A 110 8.26 -0.55 4.03
CA VAL A 110 9.31 0.50 4.03
C VAL A 110 10.35 0.30 5.14
N GLY A 111 10.18 -0.72 5.98
CA GLY A 111 11.13 -1.07 7.03
C GLY A 111 10.56 -2.09 8.00
N LYS A 112 11.25 -2.23 9.14
CA LYS A 112 10.78 -2.93 10.33
C LYS A 112 10.99 -2.04 11.56
N ASP A 113 10.27 -2.28 12.64
CA ASP A 113 10.63 -1.66 13.92
C ASP A 113 11.59 -2.55 14.73
N LYS A 114 12.03 -2.05 15.89
CA LYS A 114 12.90 -2.80 16.82
C LYS A 114 12.21 -4.04 17.44
N PHE A 115 10.88 -4.12 17.35
CA PHE A 115 10.07 -5.21 17.88
C PHE A 115 9.81 -6.30 16.83
N GLY A 116 10.27 -6.09 15.59
CA GLY A 116 10.11 -7.04 14.49
C GLY A 116 8.82 -6.86 13.68
N ASN A 117 8.00 -5.84 13.97
CA ASN A 117 6.84 -5.51 13.16
C ASN A 117 7.27 -4.95 11.80
N LEU A 118 6.44 -5.12 10.78
CA LEU A 118 6.64 -4.47 9.49
C LEU A 118 6.24 -3.01 9.59
N MET A 119 7.06 -2.11 9.07
CA MET A 119 6.68 -0.71 8.91
C MET A 119 6.08 -0.55 7.52
N VAL A 120 4.78 -0.26 7.50
CA VAL A 120 3.97 -0.25 6.28
C VAL A 120 3.55 1.16 5.95
N LEU A 121 3.93 1.62 4.76
CA LEU A 121 3.42 2.83 4.15
C LEU A 121 2.14 2.48 3.37
N GLY A 122 0.99 2.91 3.89
CA GLY A 122 -0.31 2.57 3.33
C GLY A 122 -1.28 3.74 3.42
N GLY A 123 -2.32 3.68 2.60
CA GLY A 123 -3.47 4.58 2.65
C GLY A 123 -4.57 4.00 3.56
N ASN A 124 -5.48 4.87 3.99
CA ASN A 124 -6.59 4.55 4.88
C ASN A 124 -6.18 3.89 6.21
N GLN A 125 -4.97 4.16 6.69
CA GLN A 125 -4.48 3.70 7.98
C GLN A 125 -4.79 4.78 9.00
N SER A 126 -5.75 4.58 9.90
CA SER A 126 -6.29 5.68 10.73
C SER A 126 -6.75 6.86 9.85
N ASP A 127 -7.55 6.55 8.84
CA ASP A 127 -8.17 7.51 7.89
C ASP A 127 -7.16 8.37 7.13
N ALA A 128 -5.93 7.88 6.98
CA ALA A 128 -4.80 8.65 6.46
C ALA A 128 -3.77 7.82 5.68
N VAL A 129 -2.94 8.49 4.88
CA VAL A 129 -1.66 7.93 4.41
C VAL A 129 -0.60 8.14 5.48
N ASN A 130 -0.03 7.06 5.99
CA ASN A 130 1.05 7.11 6.99
C ASN A 130 1.89 5.84 6.99
N ILE A 131 2.89 5.83 7.89
CA ILE A 131 3.69 4.64 8.17
C ILE A 131 3.31 4.13 9.56
N LYS A 132 2.87 2.88 9.65
CA LYS A 132 2.51 2.24 10.93
C LYS A 132 3.14 0.85 11.04
N PRO A 133 3.37 0.37 12.28
CA PRO A 133 3.80 -1.00 12.51
C PRO A 133 2.64 -1.98 12.29
N PHE A 134 2.90 -3.10 11.63
CA PHE A 134 1.95 -4.17 11.40
C PHE A 134 2.54 -5.51 11.83
N SER A 135 1.74 -6.33 12.50
CA SER A 135 2.17 -7.68 12.87
C SER A 135 2.40 -8.53 11.63
N ARG A 136 3.53 -9.25 11.63
CA ARG A 136 3.87 -10.24 10.59
C ARG A 136 2.88 -11.40 10.56
N SER A 137 2.23 -11.71 11.69
CA SER A 137 1.29 -12.84 11.79
C SER A 137 0.02 -12.65 10.94
N ARG A 138 -0.32 -11.40 10.57
CA ARG A 138 -1.48 -11.11 9.73
C ARG A 138 -1.17 -11.11 8.24
N VAL A 139 0.09 -11.34 7.85
CA VAL A 139 0.50 -11.25 6.45
C VAL A 139 -0.09 -12.41 5.67
N LEU A 140 -0.78 -12.07 4.59
CA LEU A 140 -1.27 -13.01 3.59
C LEU A 140 -0.26 -13.19 2.45
N ALA A 141 0.37 -12.10 1.99
CA ALA A 141 1.32 -12.16 0.88
C ALA A 141 2.33 -11.01 0.88
N TYR A 142 3.51 -11.30 0.33
CA TYR A 142 4.47 -10.30 -0.14
C TYR A 142 4.59 -10.41 -1.66
N ARG A 143 4.41 -9.29 -2.36
CA ARG A 143 4.43 -9.22 -3.82
C ARG A 143 5.41 -8.17 -4.31
N TRP A 144 6.29 -8.58 -5.22
CA TRP A 144 7.18 -7.66 -5.90
C TRP A 144 6.55 -7.19 -7.20
N CYS A 145 6.26 -5.89 -7.25
CA CYS A 145 5.64 -5.20 -8.38
C CYS A 145 6.60 -4.18 -9.00
N GLY A 146 7.90 -4.42 -8.90
CA GLY A 146 8.94 -3.56 -9.50
C GLY A 146 9.12 -3.82 -11.00
N THR A 147 10.06 -3.09 -11.62
CA THR A 147 10.41 -3.30 -13.03
C THR A 147 11.20 -4.58 -13.26
N GLN A 148 12.02 -4.98 -12.30
CA GLN A 148 12.74 -6.26 -12.31
C GLN A 148 11.87 -7.42 -11.81
N ALA A 149 12.20 -8.64 -12.21
CA ALA A 149 11.49 -9.85 -11.77
C ALA A 149 11.56 -10.08 -10.25
N LEU A 150 12.67 -9.69 -9.61
CA LEU A 150 12.91 -9.84 -8.17
C LEU A 150 13.52 -8.55 -7.58
N PRO A 151 13.34 -8.31 -6.26
CA PRO A 151 14.08 -7.27 -5.55
C PRO A 151 15.58 -7.57 -5.56
N ALA A 152 16.40 -6.52 -5.61
CA ALA A 152 17.83 -6.65 -5.33
C ALA A 152 18.05 -7.15 -3.88
N GLU A 153 19.08 -7.99 -3.66
CA GLU A 153 19.32 -8.67 -2.38
C GLU A 153 19.36 -7.73 -1.17
N HIS A 154 19.99 -6.57 -1.31
CA HIS A 154 20.08 -5.58 -0.24
C HIS A 154 18.71 -5.07 0.25
N ARG A 155 17.64 -5.22 -0.54
CA ARG A 155 16.28 -4.78 -0.17
C ARG A 155 15.61 -5.71 0.82
N TYR A 156 16.08 -6.94 0.98
CA TYR A 156 15.61 -7.83 2.05
C TYR A 156 16.13 -7.41 3.44
N ASN A 157 17.21 -6.62 3.49
CA ASN A 157 17.73 -6.00 4.70
C ASN A 157 16.92 -4.75 5.03
N LEU A 158 15.75 -4.94 5.63
CA LEU A 158 14.83 -3.85 5.95
C LEU A 158 15.46 -2.85 6.94
N PRO A 159 15.38 -1.52 6.65
CA PRO A 159 15.83 -0.51 7.61
C PRO A 159 14.98 -0.57 8.88
N VAL A 160 15.59 -0.25 10.02
CA VAL A 160 14.88 -0.15 11.30
C VAL A 160 14.34 1.27 11.45
N LEU A 161 13.03 1.41 11.61
CA LEU A 161 12.37 2.70 11.85
C LEU A 161 11.87 2.79 13.30
N ARG A 162 11.82 4.01 13.83
CA ARG A 162 11.31 4.26 15.18
C ARG A 162 9.79 4.05 15.20
N SER A 163 9.32 3.34 16.22
CA SER A 163 7.92 3.01 16.49
C SER A 163 7.76 2.79 17.99
N ASP A 164 6.54 3.00 18.50
CA ASP A 164 6.16 2.61 19.87
C ASP A 164 5.80 1.12 19.99
N GLY A 165 5.82 0.37 18.88
CA GLY A 165 5.52 -1.06 18.81
C GLY A 165 4.01 -1.37 18.81
N LYS A 166 3.14 -0.37 18.91
CA LYS A 166 1.69 -0.57 18.91
C LYS A 166 1.21 -0.86 17.49
N VAL A 167 0.96 -2.13 17.21
CA VAL A 167 0.52 -2.58 15.87
C VAL A 167 -0.78 -1.90 15.46
N SER A 168 -0.86 -1.49 14.20
CA SER A 168 -2.08 -0.95 13.62
C SER A 168 -3.19 -1.99 13.65
N THR A 169 -4.38 -1.58 14.09
CA THR A 169 -5.62 -2.37 14.01
C THR A 169 -6.76 -1.58 13.36
N ASN A 170 -6.57 -0.29 13.11
CA ASN A 170 -7.50 0.57 12.37
C ASN A 170 -6.93 0.81 10.96
N GLU A 171 -7.51 0.12 9.99
CA GLU A 171 -7.19 0.21 8.56
C GLU A 171 -8.45 0.53 7.70
N ALA A 172 -9.47 1.08 8.35
CA ALA A 172 -10.73 1.62 7.83
C ALA A 172 -11.61 2.10 9.00
#